data_AF-A0A951CJY3-F1
#
_entry.id   AF-A0A951CJY3-F1
#
_cell.length_a   1.000
_cell.length_b   1.000
_cell.length_c   1.000
_cell.angle_alpha   90.00
_cell.angle_beta   90.00
_cell.angle_gamma   90.00
#
_symmetry.space_group_name_H-M   'P 1'
#
loop_
_entity.id
_entity.type
_entity.pdbx_description
1 polymer ?
#
loop_
_entity_poly.entity_id
_entity_poly.type
_entity_poly.pdbx_seq_one_letter_code
_entity_poly.pdbx_strand_id
1 'polypeptide(L)'
;AANQLAIYLAPPGYGEMFSDLGFPDLVERARSGARRSELAAAIPLELAEQLGAFGSPEQIAARLRAYLHAGADTVAVVPVTAEDPAGRAVLECAAETCRLISPNQEVVS
;
A
#
# COMPACT_ATOMS: atom_id res chain seq x y z
N ALA A 1 4.93 -4.38 -6.53
CA ALA A 1 3.55 -4.06 -6.07
C ALA A 1 2.46 -4.49 -7.06
N ALA A 2 2.50 -4.08 -8.33
CA ALA A 2 1.41 -4.30 -9.30
C ALA A 2 0.97 -5.78 -9.45
N ASN A 3 1.91 -6.73 -9.49
CA ASN A 3 1.58 -8.16 -9.54
C ASN A 3 0.74 -8.66 -8.34
N GLN A 4 0.96 -8.10 -7.15
CA GLN A 4 0.21 -8.44 -5.95
C GLN A 4 -1.19 -7.82 -6.00
N LEU A 5 -1.29 -6.56 -6.43
CA LEU A 5 -2.57 -5.86 -6.59
C LEU A 5 -3.49 -6.55 -7.61
N ALA A 6 -2.93 -7.06 -8.72
CA ALA A 6 -3.70 -7.73 -9.76
C ALA A 6 -4.49 -8.96 -9.25
N ILE A 7 -4.05 -9.59 -8.15
CA ILE A 7 -4.74 -10.74 -7.53
C ILE A 7 -6.09 -10.31 -6.91
N TYR A 8 -6.19 -9.05 -6.47
CA TYR A 8 -7.36 -8.54 -5.76
C TYR A 8 -8.37 -7.81 -6.67
N LEU A 9 -8.08 -7.65 -7.96
CA LEU A 9 -8.98 -6.94 -8.87
C LEU A 9 -10.30 -7.68 -9.12
N ALA A 10 -10.28 -9.01 -9.22
CA ALA A 10 -11.48 -9.80 -9.54
C ALA A 10 -12.34 -10.19 -8.32
N PRO A 11 -11.78 -10.60 -7.17
CA PRO A 11 -12.55 -11.11 -6.04
C PRO A 11 -13.67 -10.17 -5.57
N PRO A 12 -14.85 -10.69 -5.19
CA PRO A 12 -15.92 -9.90 -4.57
C PRO A 12 -15.45 -9.19 -3.30
N GLY A 13 -15.95 -7.98 -3.07
CA GLY A 13 -15.55 -7.09 -1.97
C GLY A 13 -14.33 -6.24 -2.34
N TYR A 14 -13.30 -6.85 -2.94
CA TYR A 14 -12.12 -6.11 -3.39
C TYR A 14 -12.37 -5.38 -4.71
N GLY A 15 -12.95 -6.03 -5.72
CA GLY A 15 -13.22 -5.39 -7.01
C GLY A 15 -14.10 -4.14 -6.89
N GLU A 16 -15.06 -4.15 -5.98
CA GLU A 16 -15.89 -2.99 -5.66
C GLU A 16 -15.05 -1.84 -5.08
N MET A 17 -14.15 -2.12 -4.14
CA MET A 17 -13.21 -1.13 -3.61
C MET A 17 -12.36 -0.49 -4.72
N PHE A 18 -11.82 -1.28 -5.66
CA PHE A 18 -11.05 -0.72 -6.79
C PHE A 18 -11.92 0.12 -7.73
N SER A 19 -13.19 -0.25 -7.91
CA SER A 19 -14.15 0.52 -8.70
C SER A 19 -14.48 1.86 -8.04
N ASP A 20 -14.68 1.87 -6.71
CA ASP A 20 -14.94 3.07 -5.91
C ASP A 20 -13.73 4.03 -5.89
N LEU A 21 -12.51 3.50 -6.02
CA LEU A 21 -11.29 4.29 -6.22
C LEU A 21 -11.16 4.85 -7.65
N GLY A 22 -12.13 4.57 -8.53
CA GLY A 22 -12.17 5.09 -9.90
C GLY A 22 -11.57 4.17 -10.97
N PHE A 23 -11.40 2.88 -10.68
CA PHE A 23 -10.79 1.91 -11.62
C PHE A 23 -11.71 0.74 -12.02
N PRO A 24 -12.97 0.98 -12.42
CA PRO A 24 -13.91 -0.08 -12.78
C PRO A 24 -13.45 -0.92 -13.98
N ASP A 25 -12.78 -0.31 -14.96
CA ASP A 25 -12.31 -1.00 -16.17
C ASP A 25 -11.27 -2.09 -15.85
N LEU A 26 -10.40 -1.86 -14.85
CA LEU A 26 -9.43 -2.87 -14.41
C LEU A 26 -10.13 -4.07 -13.77
N VAL A 27 -11.20 -3.82 -13.03
CA VAL A 27 -12.02 -4.83 -12.36
C VAL A 27 -12.79 -5.66 -13.39
N GLU A 28 -13.41 -5.01 -14.37
CA GLU A 28 -14.13 -5.68 -15.47
C GLU A 28 -13.19 -6.59 -16.26
N ARG A 29 -12.00 -6.09 -16.63
CA ARG A 29 -10.99 -6.88 -17.34
C ARG A 29 -10.53 -8.09 -16.53
N ALA A 30 -10.32 -7.91 -15.22
CA ALA A 30 -9.93 -9.00 -14.34
C ALA A 30 -11.01 -10.07 -14.23
N ARG A 31 -12.28 -9.66 -14.06
CA ARG A 31 -13.45 -10.58 -14.00
C ARG A 31 -13.72 -11.28 -15.34
N SER A 32 -13.33 -10.66 -16.44
CA SER A 32 -13.40 -11.24 -17.79
C SER A 32 -12.25 -12.23 -18.10
N GLY A 33 -11.33 -12.45 -17.16
CA GLY A 33 -10.26 -13.44 -17.28
C GLY A 33 -8.97 -12.96 -17.95
N ALA A 34 -8.71 -11.65 -17.99
CA ALA A 34 -7.44 -11.12 -18.49
C ALA A 34 -6.24 -11.72 -17.72
N ARG A 35 -5.10 -11.90 -18.41
CA ARG A 35 -3.93 -12.53 -17.78
C ARG A 35 -3.35 -11.61 -16.70
N ARG A 36 -2.89 -12.21 -15.59
CA ARG A 36 -2.33 -11.46 -14.44
C ARG A 36 -1.21 -10.49 -14.86
N SER A 37 -0.34 -10.88 -15.79
CA SER A 37 0.74 -10.02 -16.29
C SER A 37 0.21 -8.82 -17.08
N GLU A 38 -0.87 -9.00 -17.86
CA GLU A 38 -1.51 -7.91 -18.62
C GLU A 38 -2.24 -6.94 -17.68
N LEU A 39 -2.85 -7.45 -16.62
CA LEU A 39 -3.45 -6.64 -15.56
C LEU A 39 -2.39 -5.86 -14.80
N ALA A 40 -1.31 -6.52 -14.35
CA ALA A 40 -0.23 -5.88 -13.61
C ALA A 40 0.45 -4.77 -14.42
N ALA A 41 0.64 -4.97 -15.73
CA ALA A 41 1.17 -3.93 -16.62
C ALA A 41 0.21 -2.75 -16.82
N ALA A 42 -1.09 -2.95 -16.63
CA ALA A 42 -2.10 -1.92 -16.78
C ALA A 42 -2.44 -1.19 -15.46
N ILE A 43 -1.90 -1.62 -14.32
CA ILE A 43 -2.12 -0.94 -13.04
C ILE A 43 -1.33 0.37 -13.04
N PRO A 44 -2.01 1.52 -12.94
CA PRO A 44 -1.34 2.82 -12.90
C PRO A 44 -0.66 3.05 -11.55
N LEU A 45 0.35 3.92 -11.52
CA LEU A 45 1.08 4.24 -10.30
C LEU A 45 0.15 4.88 -9.27
N GLU A 46 -0.76 5.73 -9.73
CA GLU A 46 -1.74 6.45 -8.93
C GLU A 46 -2.64 5.51 -8.12
N LEU A 47 -2.98 4.34 -8.67
CA LEU A 47 -3.73 3.32 -7.93
C LEU A 47 -2.87 2.73 -6.81
N ALA A 48 -1.60 2.42 -7.09
CA ALA A 48 -0.69 1.92 -6.05
C ALA A 48 -0.55 2.97 -4.93
N GLU A 49 -0.34 4.24 -5.26
CA GLU A 49 -0.19 5.34 -4.31
C GLU A 49 -1.43 5.56 -3.43
N GLN A 50 -2.63 5.32 -3.94
CA GLN A 50 -3.86 5.37 -3.14
C GLN A 50 -3.96 4.23 -2.11
N LEU A 51 -3.36 3.07 -2.39
CA LEU A 51 -3.48 1.89 -1.54
C LEU A 51 -2.34 1.75 -0.52
N GLY A 52 -1.15 2.19 -0.88
CA GLY A 52 0.04 2.07 -0.04
C GLY A 52 0.50 3.39 0.56
N ALA A 53 1.69 3.34 1.14
CA ALA A 53 2.48 4.50 1.51
C ALA A 53 3.77 4.46 0.69
N PHE A 54 3.97 5.47 -0.16
CA PHE A 54 5.11 5.59 -1.07
C PHE A 54 5.74 6.97 -0.91
N GLY A 55 7.05 7.08 -1.16
CA GLY A 55 7.78 8.34 -1.12
C GLY A 55 8.81 8.43 0.01
N SER A 56 9.10 9.66 0.44
CA SER A 56 10.05 9.96 1.50
C SER A 56 9.55 9.47 2.88
N PRO A 57 10.44 9.34 3.88
CA PRO A 57 10.04 9.03 5.26
C PRO A 57 8.93 9.93 5.80
N GLU A 58 8.94 11.23 5.48
CA GLU A 58 7.92 12.19 5.90
C GLU A 58 6.57 11.93 5.24
N GLN A 59 6.56 11.61 3.94
CA GLN A 59 5.35 11.26 3.19
C GLN A 59 4.73 9.97 3.73
N ILE A 60 5.57 8.96 4.00
CA ILE A 60 5.13 7.70 4.60
C ILE A 60 4.59 7.94 6.01
N ALA A 61 5.30 8.69 6.86
CA ALA A 61 4.85 9.03 8.22
C ALA A 61 3.53 9.81 8.24
N ALA A 62 3.32 10.71 7.26
CA ALA A 62 2.05 11.42 7.11
C ALA A 62 0.91 10.46 6.74
N ARG A 63 1.16 9.50 5.84
CA ARG A 63 0.18 8.49 5.45
C ARG A 63 -0.20 7.58 6.62
N LEU A 64 0.77 7.12 7.41
CA LEU A 64 0.51 6.29 8.59
C LEU A 64 -0.30 7.06 9.65
N ARG A 65 0.02 8.33 9.89
CA ARG A 65 -0.77 9.19 10.80
C ARG A 65 -2.20 9.38 10.34
N ALA A 66 -2.45 9.45 9.03
CA ALA A 66 -3.81 9.54 8.51
C ALA A 66 -4.65 8.29 8.85
N TYR A 67 -4.07 7.09 8.78
CA TYR A 67 -4.76 5.87 9.21
C TYR A 67 -5.06 5.86 10.72
N LEU A 68 -4.11 6.30 11.54
CA LEU A 68 -4.32 6.43 13.00
C LEU A 68 -5.42 7.44 13.32
N HIS A 69 -5.40 8.62 12.68
CA HIS A 69 -6.44 9.64 12.86
C HIS A 69 -7.83 9.20 12.36
N ALA A 70 -7.89 8.29 11.37
CA ALA A 70 -9.14 7.68 10.92
C ALA A 70 -9.69 6.64 11.92
N GLY A 71 -9.00 6.38 13.02
CA GLY A 71 -9.45 5.51 14.11
C GLY A 71 -8.75 4.15 14.18
N ALA A 72 -7.71 3.91 13.38
CA ALA A 72 -6.89 2.71 13.58
C ALA A 72 -6.06 2.82 14.87
N ASP A 73 -6.12 1.82 15.74
CA ASP A 73 -5.27 1.78 16.93
C ASP A 73 -3.82 1.40 16.61
N THR A 74 -3.61 0.68 15.51
CA THR A 74 -2.30 0.18 15.08
C THR A 74 -2.29 0.05 13.56
N VAL A 75 -1.18 0.44 12.94
CA VAL A 75 -0.95 0.28 11.50
C VAL A 75 0.15 -0.74 11.28
N ALA A 76 -0.22 -1.91 10.74
CA ALA A 76 0.75 -2.93 10.33
C ALA A 76 1.39 -2.54 8.99
N VAL A 77 2.72 -2.44 8.97
CA VAL A 77 3.48 -2.13 7.75
C VAL A 77 4.01 -3.43 7.16
N VAL A 78 3.62 -3.74 5.93
CA VAL A 78 4.12 -4.89 5.16
C VAL A 78 4.99 -4.37 4.01
N PRO A 79 6.31 -4.25 4.21
CA PRO A 79 7.21 -3.75 3.18
C PRO A 79 7.31 -4.75 2.02
N VAL A 80 7.40 -4.22 0.79
CA VAL A 80 7.67 -5.04 -0.40
C VAL A 80 9.15 -5.42 -0.37
N THR A 81 9.45 -6.64 0.08
CA THR A 81 10.83 -7.13 0.24
C THR A 81 11.16 -8.31 -0.66
N ALA A 82 10.15 -9.03 -1.15
CA ALA A 82 10.36 -10.17 -2.05
C ALA A 82 10.74 -9.71 -3.45
N GLU A 83 11.88 -10.20 -3.95
CA GLU A 83 12.39 -9.95 -5.31
C GLU A 83 12.67 -8.47 -5.62
N ASP A 84 12.73 -7.62 -4.60
CA ASP A 84 13.00 -6.19 -4.74
C ASP A 84 14.46 -5.88 -4.35
N PRO A 85 15.33 -5.47 -5.28
CA PRO A 85 16.69 -5.02 -4.97
C PRO A 85 16.74 -3.86 -3.95
N ALA A 86 15.66 -3.07 -3.85
CA ALA A 86 15.52 -2.00 -2.88
C ALA A 86 14.95 -2.47 -1.53
N GLY A 87 14.66 -3.76 -1.34
CA GLY A 87 14.01 -4.29 -0.13
C GLY A 87 14.72 -3.92 1.17
N ARG A 88 16.07 -3.84 1.16
CA ARG A 88 16.85 -3.33 2.30
C ARG A 88 16.54 -1.87 2.62
N ALA A 89 16.52 -1.00 1.62
CA ALA A 89 16.22 0.41 1.78
C ALA A 89 14.78 0.61 2.29
N VAL A 90 13.83 -0.22 1.83
CA VAL A 90 12.45 -0.21 2.33
C VAL A 90 12.41 -0.56 3.82
N LEU A 91 13.17 -1.56 4.27
CA LEU A 91 13.24 -1.92 5.70
C LEU A 91 13.88 -0.82 6.56
N GLU A 92 14.97 -0.20 6.08
CA GLU A 92 15.62 0.92 6.77
C GLU A 92 14.66 2.12 6.90
N CYS A 93 13.93 2.44 5.83
CA CYS A 93 12.91 3.48 5.83
C CYS A 93 11.74 3.18 6.78
N ALA A 94 11.26 1.93 6.80
CA ALA A 94 10.22 1.51 7.74
C ALA A 94 10.68 1.66 9.20
N ALA A 95 11.93 1.28 9.50
CA ALA A 95 12.50 1.44 10.84
C ALA A 95 12.63 2.90 11.26
N GLU A 96 13.04 3.79 10.35
CA GLU A 96 13.10 5.23 10.61
C GLU A 96 11.71 5.83 10.82
N THR A 97 10.76 5.46 9.98
CA THR A 97 9.35 5.89 10.09
C THR A 97 8.76 5.49 11.44
N CYS A 98 9.02 4.26 11.92
CA CYS A 98 8.58 3.81 13.25
C CYS A 98 9.10 4.73 14.37
N ARG A 99 10.33 5.24 14.27
CA ARG A 99 10.87 6.19 15.26
C ARG A 99 10.19 7.55 15.19
N LEU A 100 9.83 8.02 14.00
CA LEU A 100 9.15 9.30 13.79
C LEU A 100 7.70 9.31 14.29
N ILE A 101 7.00 8.17 14.20
CA ILE A 101 5.60 8.05 14.61
C ILE A 101 5.42 7.60 16.06
N SER A 102 6.44 6.98 16.66
CA SER A 102 6.39 6.61 18.07
C SER A 102 6.38 7.90 18.90
N PRO A 103 5.39 8.13 19.78
CA PRO A 103 5.51 9.22 20.73
C PRO A 103 6.80 8.99 21.52
N ASN A 104 7.59 10.06 21.69
CA ASN A 104 8.72 10.07 22.62
C ASN A 104 8.25 9.37 23.89
N GLN A 105 8.82 8.20 24.21
CA GLN A 105 8.57 7.62 25.51
C GLN A 105 9.18 8.61 26.50
N GLU A 106 8.34 9.45 27.11
CA GLU A 106 8.74 10.15 28.32
C GLU A 106 9.19 9.07 29.30
N VAL A 107 10.49 9.04 29.55
CA VAL A 107 11.11 8.23 30.58
C VAL A 107 10.51 8.72 31.88
N VAL A 108 9.51 8.00 32.38
CA VAL A 108 8.99 8.19 33.74
C VAL A 108 10.13 7.79 34.68
N SER A 109 10.79 8.80 35.25
CA SER A 109 11.80 8.67 36.32
C SER A 109 11.19 8.17 37.61
#